data_AF-A0A1D8MRW0-F1
#
_entry.id   AF-A0A1D8MRW0-F1
#
_cell.length_a   1.000
_cell.length_b   1.000
_cell.length_c   1.000
_cell.angle_alpha   90.00
_cell.angle_beta   90.00
_cell.angle_gamma   90.00
#
_symmetry.space_group_name_H-M   'P 1'
#
loop_
_entity.id
_entity.type
_entity.pdbx_description
1 polymer ?
#
loop_
_entity_poly.entity_id
_entity_poly.type
_entity_poly.pdbx_seq_one_letter_code
_entity_poly.pdbx_strand_id
1 'polypeptide(L)'
;MAKHTQRDWIIGAGGLAFVLVLSVLSHLLQFPGIIEILGDIVTAIFGFVAVYFIYKATDMLGGDVARYISIMGIGLAYYSLTLVPHVYGHLSGIHMIGPVNTASVYLWQHIASIWVFIMISYGLYLFWKGGKQ
;
A
#
# COMPACT_ATOMS: atom_id res chain seq x y z
N MET A 1 4.94 -21.37 19.42
CA MET A 1 4.01 -20.47 18.70
C MET A 1 3.78 -19.23 19.55
N ALA A 2 4.15 -18.05 19.05
CA ALA A 2 3.76 -16.80 19.70
C ALA A 2 2.22 -16.70 19.64
N LYS A 3 1.56 -16.48 20.78
CA LYS A 3 0.11 -16.22 20.80
C LYS A 3 -0.11 -14.88 20.12
N HIS A 4 -0.83 -14.87 19.00
CA HIS A 4 -1.41 -13.63 18.49
C HIS A 4 -2.23 -12.99 19.60
N THR A 5 -2.00 -11.71 19.83
CA THR A 5 -2.72 -11.01 20.89
C THR A 5 -4.10 -10.64 20.37
N GLN A 6 -5.10 -10.56 21.25
CA GLN A 6 -6.43 -10.04 20.92
C GLN A 6 -6.32 -8.66 20.23
N ARG A 7 -5.28 -7.89 20.58
CA ARG A 7 -4.96 -6.59 20.00
C ARG A 7 -4.63 -6.66 18.51
N ASP A 8 -3.87 -7.67 18.05
CA ASP A 8 -3.49 -7.82 16.64
C ASP A 8 -4.71 -8.08 15.75
N TRP A 9 -5.65 -8.90 16.25
CA TRP A 9 -6.92 -9.17 15.58
C TRP A 9 -7.80 -7.92 15.51
N ILE A 10 -7.90 -7.16 16.59
CA ILE A 10 -8.67 -5.91 16.60
C ILE A 10 -8.07 -4.91 15.61
N ILE A 11 -6.75 -4.78 15.54
CA ILE A 11 -6.09 -3.88 14.58
C ILE A 11 -6.35 -4.34 13.14
N GLY A 12 -6.12 -5.62 12.83
CA GLY A 12 -6.30 -6.16 11.48
C GLY A 12 -7.76 -6.12 11.02
N ALA A 13 -8.67 -6.70 11.80
CA ALA A 13 -10.09 -6.76 11.44
C ALA A 13 -10.77 -5.39 11.52
N GLY A 14 -10.43 -4.58 12.54
CA GLY A 14 -10.94 -3.22 12.69
C GLY A 14 -10.48 -2.30 11.57
N GLY A 15 -9.21 -2.39 11.17
CA GLY A 15 -8.66 -1.66 10.03
C GLY A 15 -9.36 -2.03 8.72
N LEU A 16 -9.56 -3.33 8.46
CA LEU A 16 -10.29 -3.79 7.28
C LEU A 16 -11.74 -3.31 7.27
N ALA A 17 -12.46 -3.46 8.38
CA ALA A 17 -13.84 -2.99 8.50
C ALA A 17 -13.95 -1.48 8.29
N PHE A 18 -13.02 -0.71 8.86
CA PHE A 18 -12.96 0.74 8.69
C PHE A 18 -12.75 1.14 7.23
N VAL A 19 -11.81 0.50 6.52
CA VAL A 19 -11.58 0.75 5.07
C VAL A 19 -12.81 0.42 4.24
N LEU A 20 -13.49 -0.70 4.53
CA LEU A 20 -14.71 -1.08 3.82
C LEU A 20 -15.84 -0.08 4.06
N VAL A 21 -16.06 0.34 5.31
CA VAL A 21 -17.08 1.35 5.65
C VAL A 21 -16.78 2.67 4.94
N LEU A 22 -15.53 3.15 4.99
CA LEU A 22 -15.15 4.37 4.29
C LEU A 22 -15.31 4.27 2.77
N SER A 23 -15.02 3.12 2.17
CA SER A 23 -15.19 2.88 0.74
C SER A 23 -16.66 2.90 0.31
N VAL A 24 -17.56 2.31 1.12
CA VAL A 24 -19.00 2.39 0.86
C VAL A 24 -19.50 3.82 1.05
N LEU A 25 -19.09 4.51 2.11
CA LEU A 25 -19.51 5.88 2.38
C LEU A 25 -19.01 6.86 1.31
N SER A 26 -17.78 6.70 0.82
CA SER A 26 -17.25 7.56 -0.25
C SER A 26 -18.06 7.44 -1.54
N HIS A 27 -18.50 6.23 -1.87
CA HIS A 27 -19.36 5.97 -3.03
C HIS A 27 -20.77 6.56 -2.84
N LEU A 28 -21.39 6.32 -1.67
CA LEU A 28 -22.75 6.80 -1.39
C LEU A 28 -22.84 8.32 -1.30
N LEU A 29 -21.82 8.96 -0.73
CA LEU A 29 -21.79 10.39 -0.47
C LEU A 29 -21.10 11.20 -1.58
N GLN A 30 -20.63 10.52 -2.64
CA GLN A 30 -19.92 11.13 -3.76
C GLN A 30 -18.87 12.12 -3.30
N PHE A 31 -17.95 11.64 -2.45
CA PHE A 31 -16.96 12.51 -1.84
C PHE A 31 -16.22 13.34 -2.90
N PRO A 32 -16.07 14.66 -2.67
CA PRO A 32 -15.35 15.51 -3.62
C PRO A 32 -13.91 15.02 -3.77
N GLY A 33 -13.33 15.20 -4.96
CA GLY A 33 -11.97 14.71 -5.28
C GLY A 33 -10.88 15.17 -4.30
N ILE A 34 -11.12 16.25 -3.55
CA ILE A 34 -10.22 16.68 -2.46
C ILE A 34 -10.08 15.61 -1.35
N ILE A 35 -11.13 14.84 -1.05
CA ILE A 35 -11.08 13.79 -0.03
C ILE A 35 -10.23 12.61 -0.53
N GLU A 36 -10.34 12.27 -1.82
CA GLU A 36 -9.49 11.25 -2.45
C GLU A 36 -8.02 11.68 -2.37
N ILE A 37 -7.69 12.91 -2.79
CA ILE A 37 -6.35 13.48 -2.70
C ILE A 37 -5.78 13.39 -1.27
N LEU A 38 -6.56 13.79 -0.27
CA LEU A 38 -6.14 13.73 1.13
C LEU A 38 -5.92 12.29 1.59
N GLY A 39 -6.80 11.36 1.18
CA GLY A 39 -6.65 9.93 1.44
C GLY A 39 -5.36 9.37 0.85
N ASP A 40 -5.03 9.73 -0.38
CA ASP A 40 -3.80 9.29 -1.06
C ASP A 40 -2.54 9.85 -0.39
N ILE A 41 -2.53 11.13 -0.01
CA ILE A 41 -1.41 11.74 0.72
C ILE A 41 -1.20 11.04 2.05
N VAL A 42 -2.27 10.83 2.83
CA VAL A 42 -2.20 10.12 4.10
C VAL A 42 -1.68 8.69 3.89
N THR A 43 -2.20 7.99 2.89
CA THR A 43 -1.77 6.62 2.55
C THR A 43 -0.29 6.57 2.18
N ALA A 44 0.20 7.52 1.38
CA ALA A 44 1.61 7.61 1.02
C ALA A 44 2.50 7.86 2.25
N ILE A 45 2.10 8.77 3.16
CA ILE A 45 2.83 9.06 4.40
C ILE A 45 2.94 7.79 5.26
N PHE A 46 1.82 7.11 5.52
CA PHE A 46 1.82 5.88 6.32
C PHE A 46 2.55 4.73 5.61
N GLY A 47 2.51 4.69 4.29
CA GLY A 47 3.29 3.75 3.48
C GLY A 47 4.79 3.96 3.67
N PHE A 48 5.29 5.20 3.63
CA PHE A 48 6.70 5.50 3.92
C PHE A 48 7.08 5.20 5.38
N VAL A 49 6.20 5.47 6.34
CA VAL A 49 6.41 5.07 7.74
C VAL A 49 6.52 3.55 7.86
N ALA A 50 5.67 2.79 7.18
CA ALA A 50 5.74 1.33 7.16
C ALA A 50 7.06 0.83 6.54
N VAL A 51 7.51 1.44 5.44
CA VAL A 51 8.82 1.15 4.82
C VAL A 51 9.97 1.41 5.78
N TYR A 52 9.94 2.52 6.54
CA TYR A 52 10.96 2.80 7.55
C TYR A 52 11.03 1.72 8.64
N PHE A 53 9.88 1.27 9.15
CA PHE A 53 9.85 0.20 10.15
C PHE A 53 10.24 -1.16 9.57
N ILE A 54 9.93 -1.43 8.30
CA ILE A 54 10.44 -2.61 7.59
C ILE A 54 11.96 -2.56 7.50
N TYR A 55 12.54 -1.43 7.10
CA TYR A 55 13.99 -1.26 7.08
C TYR A 55 14.61 -1.54 8.46
N LYS A 56 14.05 -0.99 9.53
CA LYS A 56 14.51 -1.29 10.91
C LYS A 56 14.35 -2.77 11.28
N ALA A 57 13.26 -3.41 10.89
CA ALA A 57 13.03 -4.83 11.17
C ALA A 57 14.04 -5.72 10.42
N THR A 58 14.41 -5.35 9.19
CA THR A 58 15.36 -6.13 8.38
C THR A 58 16.76 -6.16 8.99
N ASP A 59 17.19 -5.06 9.61
CA ASP A 59 18.44 -4.96 10.36
C ASP A 59 18.47 -5.89 11.58
N MET A 60 17.31 -6.08 12.23
CA MET A 60 17.18 -6.93 13.42
C MET A 60 17.03 -8.42 13.09
N LEU A 61 16.31 -8.78 12.02
CA LEU A 61 15.89 -10.16 11.75
C LEU A 61 16.95 -10.96 10.98
N GLY A 62 17.70 -10.32 10.08
CA GLY A 62 18.69 -10.98 9.22
C GLY A 62 18.14 -12.12 8.33
N GLY A 63 19.04 -12.69 7.52
CA GLY A 63 18.79 -13.90 6.74
C GLY A 63 17.56 -13.86 5.83
N ASP A 64 16.92 -15.02 5.68
CA ASP A 64 15.76 -15.20 4.79
C ASP A 64 14.53 -14.41 5.27
N VAL A 65 14.33 -14.29 6.58
CA VAL A 65 13.20 -13.52 7.14
C VAL A 65 13.31 -12.04 6.78
N ALA A 66 14.50 -11.44 6.93
CA ALA A 66 14.75 -10.07 6.49
C ALA A 66 14.52 -9.92 4.99
N ARG A 67 14.97 -10.88 4.17
CA ARG A 67 14.72 -10.87 2.72
C ARG A 67 13.22 -10.85 2.39
N TYR A 68 12.41 -11.67 3.05
CA TYR A 68 10.96 -11.76 2.77
C TYR A 68 10.23 -10.47 3.14
N ILE A 69 10.57 -9.88 4.29
CA ILE A 69 9.99 -8.61 4.73
C ILE A 69 10.45 -7.44 3.84
N SER A 70 11.70 -7.45 3.36
CA SER A 70 12.18 -6.48 2.38
C SER A 70 11.36 -6.50 1.08
N ILE A 71 10.99 -7.68 0.58
CA ILE A 71 10.15 -7.79 -0.64
C ILE A 71 8.79 -7.11 -0.42
N MET A 72 8.15 -7.32 0.73
CA MET A 72 6.91 -6.63 1.08
C MET A 72 7.12 -5.11 1.19
N GLY A 73 8.25 -4.69 1.77
CA GLY A 73 8.64 -3.28 1.89
C GLY A 73 8.84 -2.59 0.53
N ILE A 74 9.45 -3.27 -0.44
CA ILE A 74 9.59 -2.74 -1.81
C ILE A 74 8.20 -2.52 -2.43
N GLY A 75 7.23 -3.41 -2.17
CA GLY A 75 5.84 -3.25 -2.61
C GLY A 75 5.20 -2.00 -2.04
N LEU A 76 5.30 -1.82 -0.72
CA LEU A 76 4.78 -0.64 -0.04
C LEU A 76 5.45 0.65 -0.49
N ALA A 77 6.78 0.65 -0.68
CA ALA A 77 7.52 1.80 -1.17
C ALA A 77 7.07 2.18 -2.59
N TYR A 78 6.96 1.18 -3.48
CA TYR A 78 6.52 1.39 -4.85
C TYR A 78 5.08 1.93 -4.90
N TYR A 79 4.17 1.36 -4.12
CA TYR A 79 2.80 1.87 -4.02
C TYR A 79 2.77 3.33 -3.55
N SER A 80 3.49 3.65 -2.47
CA SER A 80 3.56 4.99 -1.91
C SER A 80 4.10 6.01 -2.92
N LEU A 81 5.08 5.61 -3.74
CA LEU A 81 5.60 6.42 -4.82
C LEU A 81 4.58 6.60 -5.96
N THR A 82 3.78 5.59 -6.25
CA THR A 82 2.78 5.66 -7.33
C THR A 82 1.60 6.57 -7.01
N LEU A 83 1.34 6.85 -5.73
CA LEU A 83 0.31 7.80 -5.31
C LEU A 83 0.68 9.25 -5.63
N VAL A 84 1.97 9.59 -5.76
CA VAL A 84 2.43 10.94 -6.08
C VAL A 84 1.92 11.41 -7.46
N PRO A 85 2.16 10.70 -8.57
CA PRO A 85 1.62 11.10 -9.87
C PRO A 85 0.09 11.01 -9.95
N HIS A 86 -0.55 10.15 -9.14
CA HIS A 86 -2.02 10.09 -9.04
C HIS A 86 -2.59 11.36 -8.41
N VAL A 87 -2.06 11.78 -7.26
CA VAL A 87 -2.41 13.05 -6.61
C VAL A 87 -2.15 14.23 -7.55
N TYR A 88 -1.02 14.22 -8.26
CA TYR A 88 -0.73 15.25 -9.26
C TYR A 88 -1.80 15.31 -10.37
N GLY A 89 -2.25 14.16 -10.88
CA GLY A 89 -3.30 14.08 -11.90
C GLY A 89 -4.64 14.68 -11.45
N HIS A 90 -5.00 14.51 -10.17
CA HIS A 90 -6.17 15.17 -9.59
C HIS A 90 -6.00 16.69 -9.48
N LEU A 91 -4.80 17.17 -9.12
CA LEU A 91 -4.52 18.59 -8.94
C LEU A 91 -4.38 19.36 -10.26
N SER A 92 -3.77 18.77 -11.29
CA SER A 92 -3.52 19.42 -12.58
C SER A 92 -4.74 19.45 -13.50
N GLY A 93 -5.81 18.75 -13.11
CA GLY A 93 -6.87 18.33 -14.03
C GLY A 93 -6.38 17.23 -14.97
N ILE A 94 -7.32 16.41 -15.44
CA ILE A 94 -7.14 15.20 -16.27
C ILE A 94 -6.50 15.53 -17.64
N HIS A 95 -6.07 16.76 -17.90
CA HIS A 95 -5.71 17.17 -19.25
C HIS A 95 -4.27 16.92 -19.65
N MET A 96 -3.26 16.97 -18.77
CA MET A 96 -1.88 16.66 -19.20
C MET A 96 -0.95 16.30 -18.02
N ILE A 97 -0.48 15.05 -17.97
CA ILE A 97 0.81 14.71 -17.34
C ILE A 97 1.86 14.60 -18.46
N GLY A 98 2.29 15.75 -19.00
CA GLY A 98 3.30 15.81 -20.06
C GLY A 98 2.85 15.12 -21.37
N PRO A 99 3.76 14.44 -22.11
CA PRO A 99 3.41 13.75 -23.36
C PRO A 99 2.61 12.45 -23.16
N VAL A 100 2.36 12.07 -21.90
CA VAL A 100 1.65 10.85 -21.54
C VAL A 100 0.18 11.21 -21.33
N ASN A 101 -0.70 10.60 -22.13
CA ASN A 101 -2.14 10.83 -21.98
C ASN A 101 -2.65 10.21 -20.66
N THR A 102 -3.81 10.68 -20.21
CA THR A 102 -4.38 10.30 -18.91
C THR A 102 -4.77 8.83 -18.82
N ALA A 103 -5.19 8.23 -19.94
CA ALA A 103 -5.50 6.79 -19.97
C ALA A 103 -4.24 5.94 -19.69
N SER A 104 -3.07 6.36 -20.20
CA SER A 104 -1.80 5.69 -19.94
C SER A 104 -1.37 5.79 -18.48
N VAL A 105 -1.58 6.95 -17.83
CA VAL A 105 -1.29 7.13 -16.39
C VAL A 105 -2.21 6.26 -15.55
N TYR A 106 -3.51 6.26 -15.86
CA TYR A 106 -4.51 5.43 -15.17
C TYR A 106 -4.18 3.94 -15.31
N LEU A 107 -3.88 3.48 -16.52
CA LEU A 107 -3.47 2.09 -16.78
C LEU A 107 -2.18 1.74 -16.03
N TRP A 108 -1.19 2.62 -16.06
CA TRP A 108 0.06 2.42 -15.32
C TRP A 108 -0.19 2.28 -13.83
N GLN A 109 -1.05 3.11 -13.23
CA GLN A 109 -1.38 3.03 -11.80
C GLN A 109 -2.06 1.70 -11.42
N HIS A 110 -2.95 1.19 -12.29
CA HIS A 110 -3.60 -0.11 -12.08
C HIS A 110 -2.59 -1.25 -12.15
N ILE A 111 -1.72 -1.25 -13.17
CA ILE A 111 -0.65 -2.24 -13.31
C ILE A 111 0.31 -2.15 -12.13
N ALA A 112 0.67 -0.95 -11.70
CA ALA A 112 1.52 -0.71 -10.55
C ALA A 112 0.89 -1.29 -9.27
N SER A 113 -0.42 -1.07 -9.06
CA SER A 113 -1.15 -1.64 -7.92
C SER A 113 -1.15 -3.17 -7.96
N ILE A 114 -1.40 -3.78 -9.12
CA ILE A 114 -1.30 -5.25 -9.29
C ILE A 114 0.10 -5.74 -8.93
N TRP A 115 1.14 -5.04 -9.39
CA TRP A 115 2.52 -5.39 -9.08
C TRP A 115 2.83 -5.32 -7.59
N VAL A 116 2.31 -4.31 -6.88
CA VAL A 116 2.40 -4.20 -5.41
C VAL A 116 1.79 -5.42 -4.74
N PHE A 117 0.57 -5.82 -5.13
CA PHE A 117 -0.08 -7.00 -4.58
C PHE A 117 0.71 -8.29 -4.83
N ILE A 118 1.31 -8.43 -6.02
CA ILE A 118 2.16 -9.57 -6.35
C ILE A 118 3.37 -9.62 -5.42
N MET A 119 4.08 -8.51 -5.22
CA MET A 119 5.27 -8.48 -4.37
C MET A 119 4.93 -8.74 -2.90
N ILE A 120 3.87 -8.12 -2.37
CA ILE A 120 3.45 -8.35 -0.98
C ILE A 120 3.02 -9.82 -0.80
N SER A 121 2.21 -10.37 -1.70
CA SER A 121 1.76 -11.76 -1.64
C SER A 121 2.91 -12.75 -1.76
N TYR A 122 3.91 -12.46 -2.60
CA TYR A 122 5.09 -13.29 -2.75
C TYR A 122 5.97 -13.27 -1.50
N GLY A 123 6.19 -12.09 -0.90
CA GLY A 123 6.89 -11.97 0.40
C GLY A 123 6.19 -12.75 1.51
N LEU A 124 4.86 -12.66 1.60
CA LEU A 124 4.04 -13.45 2.52
C LEU A 124 4.14 -14.96 2.26
N TYR A 125 4.09 -15.38 1.00
CA TYR A 125 4.26 -16.78 0.61
C TYR A 125 5.62 -17.34 1.07
N LEU A 126 6.71 -16.59 0.84
CA LEU A 126 8.04 -17.00 1.27
C LEU A 126 8.13 -17.05 2.80
N PHE A 127 7.55 -16.09 3.51
CA PHE A 127 7.50 -16.07 4.96
C PHE A 127 6.77 -17.30 5.52
N TRP A 128 5.59 -17.63 4.97
CA TRP A 128 4.84 -18.83 5.34
C TRP A 128 5.59 -20.13 5.04
N LYS A 129 6.24 -20.21 3.87
CA LYS A 129 7.02 -21.38 3.47
C LYS A 129 8.26 -21.56 4.36
N GLY A 130 8.95 -20.47 4.68
CA GLY A 130 10.13 -20.48 5.55
C GLY A 130 9.81 -20.89 6.98
N GLY A 131 8.68 -20.44 7.53
CA GLY A 131 8.25 -20.80 8.89
C GLY A 131 7.81 -22.27 9.07
N LYS A 132 7.77 -23.07 8.00
CA LYS A 132 7.52 -24.52 8.07
C LYS A 132 8.79 -25.37 8.24
N GLN A 133 9.96 -24.76 8.10
CA GLN A 133 11.26 -25.39 8.31
C GLN A 133 11.70 -25.18 9.75
#